data_AF-A0A9P4GH17-F1
#
_entry.id   AF-A0A9P4GH17-F1
#
_cell.length_a   1.000
_cell.length_b   1.000
_cell.length_c   1.000
_cell.angle_alpha   90.00
_cell.angle_beta   90.00
_cell.angle_gamma   90.00
#
_symmetry.space_group_name_H-M   'P 1'
#
loop_
_entity.id
_entity.type
_entity.pdbx_description
1 polymer ?
#
loop_
_entity_poly.entity_id
_entity_poly.type
_entity_poly.pdbx_seq_one_letter_code
_entity_poly.pdbx_strand_id
1 'polypeptide(L)'
;TFSIISKALNAFRPRPTSPECPPIVVSQGLQEQLDYAQPAEPVWHAAEYECAGAESLGACLRIDTGDGIWVCCCGHENPLVHYQGAFPFKYLKCGRCDRILCPNCRTSEILTPIQSITTEVLEDRFNKPADEVRYCRVCRACGLTHRAAIDGGQIDFSHAPCPCGKVGTEDGSYFHIGEVDAWRRDPPARAVELSLARTMAASMRYMEKQ
;
A
#
# COMPACT_ATOMS: atom_id res chain seq x y z
N THR A 1 31.44 -2.10 33.70
CA THR A 1 31.34 -2.15 32.23
C THR A 1 30.34 -3.22 31.77
N PHE A 2 29.07 -3.15 32.24
CA PHE A 2 28.02 -4.13 31.91
C PHE A 2 26.62 -3.52 31.70
N SER A 3 26.48 -2.19 31.77
CA SER A 3 25.17 -1.50 31.76
C SER A 3 24.66 -1.16 30.35
N ILE A 4 25.54 -1.11 29.34
CA ILE A 4 25.19 -0.64 27.99
C ILE A 4 24.55 -1.75 27.13
N ILE A 5 24.86 -3.03 27.39
CA ILE A 5 24.35 -4.16 26.60
C ILE A 5 22.86 -4.45 26.91
N SER A 6 22.39 -4.12 28.11
CA SER A 6 21.00 -4.40 28.52
C SER A 6 19.96 -3.43 27.91
N LYS A 7 20.40 -2.26 27.40
CA LYS A 7 19.51 -1.31 26.70
C LYS A 7 19.27 -1.69 25.24
N ALA A 8 20.24 -2.34 24.58
CA ALA A 8 20.10 -2.74 23.17
C ALA A 8 19.13 -3.93 22.98
N LEU A 9 18.98 -4.81 23.98
CA LEU A 9 18.10 -5.98 23.88
C LEU A 9 16.62 -5.68 24.18
N ASN A 10 16.29 -4.51 24.74
CA ASN A 10 14.89 -4.10 24.95
C ASN A 10 14.23 -3.46 23.72
N ALA A 11 14.98 -3.20 22.65
CA ALA A 11 14.44 -2.64 21.40
C ALA A 11 13.57 -3.62 20.59
N PHE A 12 13.60 -4.92 20.95
CA PHE A 12 12.84 -6.00 20.31
C PHE A 12 11.75 -6.57 21.20
N ARG A 13 11.25 -5.84 22.21
CA ARG A 13 10.03 -6.27 22.88
C ARG A 13 8.88 -6.27 21.87
N PRO A 14 8.20 -7.40 21.63
CA PRO A 14 6.97 -7.39 20.86
C PRO A 14 6.02 -6.40 21.51
N ARG A 15 5.54 -5.45 20.70
CA ARG A 15 4.54 -4.47 21.13
C ARG A 15 3.35 -5.25 21.71
N PRO A 16 2.78 -4.85 22.86
CA PRO A 16 1.55 -5.48 23.34
C PRO A 16 0.56 -5.54 22.19
N THR A 17 0.04 -6.74 21.95
CA THR A 17 -1.03 -7.00 21.00
C THR A 17 -2.12 -5.97 21.27
N SER A 18 -2.42 -5.16 20.24
CA SER A 18 -3.50 -4.19 20.31
C SER A 18 -4.75 -4.86 20.88
N PRO A 19 -5.56 -4.16 21.70
CA PRO A 19 -6.89 -4.66 22.05
C PRO A 19 -7.58 -5.14 20.78
N GLU A 20 -8.07 -6.38 20.83
CA GLU A 20 -8.73 -7.07 19.73
C GLU A 20 -9.80 -6.13 19.16
N CYS A 21 -9.56 -5.63 17.94
CA CYS A 21 -10.60 -4.90 17.24
C CYS A 21 -11.76 -5.86 17.04
N PRO A 22 -13.01 -5.50 17.41
CA PRO A 22 -14.15 -6.34 17.16
C PRO A 22 -14.21 -6.69 15.66
N PRO A 23 -14.68 -7.90 15.30
CA PRO A 23 -14.79 -8.31 13.91
C PRO A 23 -15.63 -7.29 13.16
N ILE A 24 -15.08 -6.77 12.05
CA ILE A 24 -15.79 -5.86 11.17
C ILE A 24 -16.90 -6.67 10.53
N VAL A 25 -18.16 -6.39 10.88
CA VAL A 25 -19.32 -6.97 10.20
C VAL A 25 -19.40 -6.32 8.82
N VAL A 26 -18.85 -7.01 7.83
CA VAL A 26 -18.98 -6.62 6.42
C VAL A 26 -20.38 -7.02 5.98
N SER A 27 -21.12 -6.09 5.37
CA SER A 27 -22.41 -6.44 4.76
C SER A 27 -22.20 -7.46 3.64
N GLN A 28 -23.10 -8.43 3.48
CA GLN A 28 -22.99 -9.45 2.43
C GLN A 28 -22.77 -8.84 1.03
N GLY A 29 -23.50 -7.75 0.71
CA GLY A 29 -23.33 -7.05 -0.56
C GLY A 29 -21.95 -6.41 -0.76
N LEU A 30 -21.27 -5.95 0.31
CA LEU A 30 -19.90 -5.45 0.19
C LEU A 30 -18.93 -6.58 -0.10
N GLN A 31 -19.08 -7.72 0.58
CA GLN A 31 -18.20 -8.87 0.34
C GLN A 31 -18.34 -9.38 -1.10
N GLU A 32 -19.57 -9.52 -1.60
CA GLU A 32 -19.83 -9.87 -3.00
C GLU A 32 -19.17 -8.87 -3.96
N GLN A 33 -19.33 -7.57 -3.72
CA GLN A 33 -18.68 -6.54 -4.56
C GLN A 33 -17.16 -6.68 -4.58
N LEU A 34 -16.54 -7.00 -3.44
CA LEU A 34 -15.10 -7.23 -3.35
C LEU A 34 -14.67 -8.53 -4.04
N ASP A 35 -15.48 -9.58 -3.96
CA ASP A 35 -15.15 -10.89 -4.55
C ASP A 35 -15.26 -10.86 -6.08
N TYR A 36 -16.24 -10.13 -6.63
CA TYR A 36 -16.45 -10.00 -8.07
C TYR A 36 -15.67 -8.85 -8.74
N ALA A 37 -14.94 -8.05 -7.96
CA ALA A 37 -14.15 -6.94 -8.50
C ALA A 37 -13.11 -7.44 -9.51
N GLN A 38 -13.11 -6.84 -10.71
CA GLN A 38 -12.18 -7.17 -11.78
C GLN A 38 -10.86 -6.39 -11.63
N PRO A 39 -9.71 -6.98 -12.00
CA PRO A 39 -8.45 -6.23 -12.11
C PRO A 39 -8.59 -5.05 -13.06
N ALA A 40 -8.03 -3.90 -12.67
CA ALA A 40 -7.98 -2.70 -13.50
C ALA A 40 -6.81 -2.74 -14.48
N GLU A 41 -5.71 -3.37 -14.08
CA GLU A 41 -4.49 -3.46 -14.88
C GLU A 41 -4.49 -4.75 -15.71
N PRO A 42 -3.88 -4.76 -16.91
CA PRO A 42 -3.81 -5.95 -17.74
C PRO A 42 -3.00 -7.04 -17.03
N VAL A 43 -3.35 -8.31 -17.24
CA VAL A 43 -2.63 -9.45 -16.65
C VAL A 43 -1.15 -9.36 -16.99
N TRP A 44 -0.29 -9.43 -15.97
CA TRP A 44 1.14 -9.42 -16.18
C TRP A 44 1.61 -10.81 -16.62
N HIS A 45 2.25 -10.89 -17.79
CA HIS A 45 2.88 -12.11 -18.27
C HIS A 45 4.40 -11.97 -18.18
N ALA A 46 5.02 -12.72 -17.26
CA ALA A 46 6.47 -12.74 -17.10
C ALA A 46 7.23 -13.09 -18.40
N ALA A 47 6.59 -13.82 -19.32
CA ALA A 47 7.16 -14.20 -20.61
C ALA A 47 7.27 -13.03 -21.60
N GLU A 48 6.49 -11.96 -21.43
CA GLU A 48 6.51 -10.78 -22.33
C GLU A 48 7.68 -9.84 -22.03
N TYR A 49 8.28 -9.97 -20.85
CA TYR A 49 9.46 -9.22 -20.47
C TYR A 49 10.67 -10.13 -20.55
N GLU A 50 11.42 -10.01 -21.64
CA GLU A 50 12.72 -10.65 -21.79
C GLU A 50 13.56 -10.31 -20.57
N CYS A 51 13.86 -11.31 -19.73
CA CYS A 51 14.94 -11.21 -18.77
C CYS A 51 16.25 -11.10 -19.55
N ALA A 52 16.56 -9.88 -20.02
CA ALA A 52 17.78 -9.55 -20.71
C ALA A 52 18.95 -9.76 -19.75
N GLY A 53 19.49 -10.99 -19.73
CA GLY A 53 20.78 -11.30 -19.10
C GLY A 53 20.79 -12.31 -17.95
N ALA A 54 19.72 -13.07 -17.68
CA ALA A 54 19.77 -14.09 -16.62
C ALA A 54 19.76 -15.52 -17.18
N GLU A 55 20.93 -16.05 -17.52
CA GLU A 55 21.21 -17.49 -17.66
C GLU A 55 21.14 -18.25 -16.31
N SER A 56 20.41 -17.72 -15.31
CA SER A 56 20.16 -18.39 -14.04
C SER A 56 18.72 -18.92 -14.02
N LEU A 57 18.59 -20.08 -14.66
CA LEU A 57 17.42 -20.95 -14.65
C LEU A 57 17.00 -21.35 -13.22
N GLY A 58 15.73 -21.13 -12.91
CA GLY A 58 14.99 -22.02 -11.98
C GLY A 58 14.09 -21.37 -10.93
N ALA A 59 14.27 -20.08 -10.62
CA ALA A 59 13.58 -19.44 -9.48
C ALA A 59 12.57 -18.34 -9.84
N CYS A 60 12.35 -18.01 -11.13
CA CYS A 60 11.19 -17.21 -11.57
C CYS A 60 9.87 -18.03 -11.50
N LEU A 61 9.76 -18.89 -10.49
CA LEU A 61 8.56 -19.65 -10.19
C LEU A 61 7.49 -18.68 -9.67
N ARG A 62 6.56 -18.32 -10.56
CA ARG A 62 5.12 -18.22 -10.25
C ARG A 62 4.73 -17.41 -9.02
N ILE A 63 5.46 -16.35 -8.69
CA ILE A 63 4.92 -15.38 -7.75
C ILE A 63 4.03 -14.49 -8.61
N ASP A 64 2.73 -14.64 -8.43
CA ASP A 64 1.74 -13.69 -8.90
C ASP A 64 2.03 -12.40 -8.11
N THR A 65 2.99 -11.61 -8.62
CA THR A 65 3.59 -10.47 -7.92
C THR A 65 2.62 -9.30 -7.80
N GLY A 66 1.42 -9.45 -8.35
CA GLY A 66 0.42 -8.40 -8.45
C GLY A 66 0.94 -7.23 -9.28
N ASP A 67 0.26 -6.10 -9.10
CA ASP A 67 0.57 -4.84 -9.76
C ASP A 67 1.63 -4.03 -8.99
N GLY A 68 1.94 -4.45 -7.77
CA GLY A 68 2.93 -3.83 -6.91
C GLY A 68 3.08 -4.58 -5.59
N ILE A 69 3.83 -3.98 -4.67
CA ILE A 69 3.91 -4.46 -3.30
C ILE A 69 3.84 -3.30 -2.32
N TRP A 70 3.54 -3.66 -1.08
CA TRP A 70 3.95 -2.86 0.04
C TRP A 70 4.86 -3.65 0.97
N VAL A 71 5.61 -2.94 1.81
CA VAL A 71 6.42 -3.52 2.88
C VAL A 71 5.89 -2.96 4.19
N CYS A 72 5.27 -3.83 4.99
CA CYS A 72 4.73 -3.47 6.29
C CYS A 72 5.86 -3.03 7.23
N CYS A 73 5.53 -2.25 8.25
CA CYS A 73 6.47 -1.92 9.34
C CYS A 73 7.05 -3.16 10.06
N CYS A 74 6.39 -4.33 10.00
CA CYS A 74 6.95 -5.60 10.49
C CYS A 74 7.91 -6.31 9.52
N GLY A 75 8.06 -5.79 8.29
CA GLY A 75 8.92 -6.34 7.24
C GLY A 75 8.29 -7.39 6.35
N HIS A 76 7.01 -7.68 6.54
CA HIS A 76 6.29 -8.52 5.60
C HIS A 76 5.97 -7.75 4.32
N GLU A 77 6.34 -8.33 3.19
CA GLU A 77 5.92 -7.90 1.85
C GLU A 77 4.49 -8.36 1.63
N ASN A 78 3.64 -7.49 1.10
CA ASN A 78 2.28 -7.90 0.71
C ASN A 78 2.03 -7.43 -0.72
N PRO A 79 1.51 -8.31 -1.59
CA PRO A 79 1.20 -7.95 -2.95
C PRO A 79 0.05 -6.95 -3.00
N LEU A 80 0.10 -6.04 -3.97
CA LEU A 80 -0.96 -5.11 -4.30
C LEU A 80 -1.55 -5.51 -5.65
N VAL A 81 -2.87 -5.54 -5.73
CA VAL A 81 -3.60 -5.73 -6.98
C VAL A 81 -4.59 -4.58 -7.09
N HIS A 82 -4.55 -3.86 -8.21
CA HIS A 82 -5.42 -2.74 -8.52
C HIS A 82 -6.70 -3.29 -9.17
N TYR A 83 -7.83 -3.01 -8.53
CA TYR A 83 -9.16 -3.42 -8.98
C TYR A 83 -9.97 -2.23 -9.47
N GLN A 84 -10.87 -2.50 -10.42
CA GLN A 84 -11.85 -1.53 -10.90
C GLN A 84 -12.90 -1.22 -9.82
N GLY A 85 -13.52 -0.05 -9.94
CA GLY A 85 -14.65 0.36 -9.10
C GLY A 85 -14.24 1.05 -7.79
N ALA A 86 -15.13 0.98 -6.79
CA ALA A 86 -15.05 1.83 -5.60
C ALA A 86 -13.91 1.49 -4.62
N PHE A 87 -13.37 0.28 -4.66
CA PHE A 87 -12.41 -0.22 -3.65
C PHE A 87 -11.12 -0.73 -4.32
N PRO A 88 -10.22 0.18 -4.77
CA PRO A 88 -9.16 -0.12 -5.72
C PRO A 88 -8.12 -1.15 -5.25
N PHE A 89 -7.96 -1.35 -3.94
CA PHE A 89 -7.06 -2.37 -3.38
C PHE A 89 -7.74 -3.24 -2.33
N LYS A 90 -9.08 -3.28 -2.31
CA LYS A 90 -9.87 -3.96 -1.28
C LYS A 90 -9.38 -3.57 0.13
N TYR A 91 -8.97 -4.54 0.94
CA TYR A 91 -8.42 -4.33 2.28
C TYR A 91 -6.89 -4.32 2.28
N LEU A 92 -6.35 -3.22 2.77
CA LEU A 92 -4.94 -3.00 3.00
C LEU A 92 -4.60 -3.37 4.47
N LYS A 93 -4.43 -4.68 4.71
CA LYS A 93 -3.98 -5.26 5.98
C LYS A 93 -2.78 -6.18 5.77
N CYS A 94 -1.83 -6.12 6.69
CA CYS A 94 -0.65 -6.98 6.65
C CYS A 94 -1.03 -8.44 6.91
N GLY A 95 -0.78 -9.34 5.97
CA GLY A 95 -1.04 -10.79 6.12
C GLY A 95 -0.24 -11.49 7.22
N ARG A 96 0.72 -10.80 7.86
CA ARG A 96 1.54 -11.34 8.96
C ARG A 96 1.16 -10.79 10.34
N CYS A 97 0.78 -9.52 10.44
CA CYS A 97 0.59 -8.86 11.74
C CYS A 97 -0.72 -8.07 11.84
N ASP A 98 -1.60 -8.21 10.84
CA ASP A 98 -2.92 -7.60 10.71
C ASP A 98 -2.96 -6.06 10.79
N ARG A 99 -1.79 -5.42 10.82
CA ARG A 99 -1.70 -3.96 10.81
C ARG A 99 -2.16 -3.41 9.47
N ILE A 100 -3.01 -2.40 9.54
CA ILE A 100 -3.40 -1.59 8.39
C ILE A 100 -2.17 -0.79 7.91
N LEU A 101 -2.15 -0.45 6.63
CA LEU A 101 -1.14 0.46 6.07
C LEU A 101 -0.94 1.66 6.99
N CYS A 102 0.29 2.06 7.22
CA CYS A 102 0.60 3.24 8.02
C CYS A 102 1.75 4.03 7.40
N PRO A 103 2.01 5.27 7.85
CA PRO A 103 3.08 6.12 7.30
C PRO A 103 4.49 5.51 7.39
N ASN A 104 4.69 4.48 8.21
CA ASN A 104 5.96 3.77 8.38
C ASN A 104 6.17 2.64 7.38
N CYS A 105 5.12 2.26 6.65
CA CYS A 105 5.22 1.28 5.58
C CYS A 105 5.84 1.91 4.34
N ARG A 106 6.24 1.08 3.40
CA ARG A 106 6.71 1.49 2.07
C ARG A 106 5.87 0.81 1.02
N THR A 107 5.68 1.45 -0.11
CA THR A 107 4.80 1.01 -1.19
C THR A 107 5.56 1.19 -2.48
N SER A 108 5.35 0.30 -3.45
CA SER A 108 5.78 0.54 -4.82
C SER A 108 4.99 1.69 -5.44
N GLU A 109 5.39 2.08 -6.64
CA GLU A 109 4.92 3.24 -7.40
C GLU A 109 3.39 3.26 -7.58
N ILE A 110 2.77 2.08 -7.64
CA ILE A 110 1.31 1.92 -7.76
C ILE A 110 0.53 2.55 -6.60
N LEU A 111 1.12 2.71 -5.42
CA LEU A 111 0.45 3.32 -4.27
C LEU A 111 1.33 4.42 -3.68
N THR A 112 1.33 5.57 -4.35
CA THR A 112 2.18 6.71 -4.00
C THR A 112 1.48 7.62 -2.96
N PRO A 113 2.05 7.84 -1.76
CA PRO A 113 1.44 8.70 -0.76
C PRO A 113 1.25 10.14 -1.24
N ILE A 114 0.10 10.74 -0.93
CA ILE A 114 -0.18 12.16 -1.16
C ILE A 114 0.02 12.90 0.17
N GLN A 115 0.88 13.92 0.14
CA GLN A 115 1.20 14.70 1.34
C GLN A 115 0.05 15.63 1.71
N SER A 116 -0.55 16.29 0.72
CA SER A 116 -1.69 17.16 0.90
C SER A 116 -2.62 17.11 -0.31
N ILE A 117 -3.90 16.78 -0.06
CA ILE A 117 -4.94 16.76 -1.10
C ILE A 117 -5.13 18.15 -1.72
N THR A 118 -4.94 19.23 -0.94
CA THR A 118 -5.16 20.59 -1.44
C THR A 118 -4.10 21.04 -2.43
N THR A 119 -2.87 20.54 -2.31
CA THR A 119 -1.77 20.87 -3.24
C THR A 119 -1.63 19.86 -4.36
N GLU A 120 -2.21 18.66 -4.21
CA GLU A 120 -2.15 17.59 -5.22
C GLU A 120 -2.72 18.02 -6.58
N VAL A 121 -3.73 18.89 -6.60
CA VAL A 121 -4.32 19.41 -7.84
C VAL A 121 -3.34 20.24 -8.68
N LEU A 122 -2.22 20.65 -8.10
CA LEU A 122 -1.15 21.40 -8.77
C LEU A 122 -0.08 20.49 -9.37
N GLU A 123 -0.08 19.19 -9.05
CA GLU A 123 0.90 18.24 -9.56
C GLU A 123 0.63 17.92 -11.04
N ASP A 124 1.68 17.74 -11.84
CA ASP A 124 1.56 17.43 -13.27
C ASP A 124 0.70 16.20 -13.53
N ARG A 125 0.76 15.20 -12.63
CA ARG A 125 -0.02 13.96 -12.74
C ARG A 125 -1.53 14.17 -12.60
N PHE A 126 -1.98 15.24 -11.94
CA PHE A 126 -3.40 15.57 -11.83
C PHE A 126 -3.98 16.05 -13.16
N ASN A 127 -3.18 16.76 -13.96
CA ASN A 127 -3.60 17.33 -15.25
C ASN A 127 -3.48 16.36 -16.43
N LYS A 128 -2.96 15.15 -16.20
CA LYS A 128 -2.89 14.13 -17.26
C LYS A 128 -4.31 13.65 -17.58
N PRO A 129 -4.71 13.65 -18.87
CA PRO A 129 -5.96 13.03 -19.25
C PRO A 129 -5.87 11.54 -18.91
N ALA A 130 -6.77 11.10 -18.02
CA ALA A 130 -6.89 9.71 -17.64
C ALA A 130 -8.34 9.30 -17.79
N ASP A 131 -8.56 8.11 -18.37
CA ASP A 131 -9.90 7.54 -18.52
C ASP A 131 -10.54 7.18 -17.17
N GLU A 132 -9.72 7.05 -16.12
CA GLU A 132 -10.16 6.70 -14.76
C GLU A 132 -9.47 7.57 -13.69
N VAL A 133 -10.22 7.90 -12.63
CA VAL A 133 -9.70 8.58 -11.44
C VAL A 133 -8.71 7.68 -10.70
N ARG A 134 -7.43 8.08 -10.69
CA ARG A 134 -6.32 7.35 -10.06
C ARG A 134 -5.98 7.88 -8.66
N TYR A 135 -6.98 8.01 -7.82
CA TYR A 135 -6.84 8.49 -6.45
C TYR A 135 -7.63 7.63 -5.48
N CYS A 136 -7.06 7.35 -4.31
CA CYS A 136 -7.75 6.58 -3.28
C CYS A 136 -7.38 7.04 -1.88
N ARG A 137 -8.23 6.67 -0.91
CA ARG A 137 -7.94 6.77 0.53
C ARG A 137 -8.04 5.42 1.20
N VAL A 138 -7.33 5.24 2.31
CA VAL A 138 -7.38 4.03 3.15
C VAL A 138 -8.10 4.36 4.45
N CYS A 139 -9.15 3.62 4.78
CA CYS A 139 -9.79 3.74 6.09
C CYS A 139 -8.87 3.20 7.18
N ARG A 140 -8.40 4.06 8.10
CA ARG A 140 -7.49 3.64 9.19
C ARG A 140 -8.11 2.69 10.21
N ALA A 141 -9.43 2.61 10.27
CA ALA A 141 -10.13 1.71 11.17
C ALA A 141 -10.17 0.26 10.67
N CYS A 142 -10.40 0.05 9.38
CA CYS A 142 -10.64 -1.29 8.83
C CYS A 142 -9.67 -1.69 7.70
N GLY A 143 -8.93 -0.74 7.13
CA GLY A 143 -8.02 -0.94 6.01
C GLY A 143 -8.70 -0.94 4.63
N LEU A 144 -10.02 -0.76 4.54
CA LEU A 144 -10.69 -0.71 3.24
C LEU A 144 -10.26 0.54 2.47
N THR A 145 -9.92 0.36 1.19
CA THR A 145 -9.57 1.45 0.28
C THR A 145 -10.80 2.01 -0.40
N HIS A 146 -10.83 3.31 -0.67
CA HIS A 146 -11.94 3.99 -1.35
C HIS A 146 -11.39 4.85 -2.49
N ARG A 147 -11.88 4.64 -3.71
CA ARG A 147 -11.55 5.51 -4.86
C ARG A 147 -12.16 6.89 -4.64
N ALA A 148 -11.44 7.93 -5.04
CA ALA A 148 -11.94 9.30 -5.07
C ALA A 148 -12.89 9.51 -6.26
N ALA A 149 -13.70 10.56 -6.20
CA ALA A 149 -14.25 11.19 -7.39
C ALA A 149 -13.45 12.47 -7.70
N ILE A 150 -13.58 12.96 -8.92
CA ILE A 150 -13.14 14.31 -9.28
C ILE A 150 -14.41 15.11 -9.56
N ASP A 151 -14.66 16.13 -8.73
CA ASP A 151 -15.79 17.05 -8.90
C ASP A 151 -15.27 18.50 -8.89
N GLY A 152 -15.66 19.30 -9.87
CA GLY A 152 -15.22 20.69 -9.99
C GLY A 152 -13.71 20.91 -10.00
N GLY A 153 -12.92 19.92 -10.47
CA GLY A 153 -11.45 19.98 -10.44
C GLY A 153 -10.83 19.74 -9.06
N GLN A 154 -11.58 19.20 -8.11
CA GLN A 154 -11.09 18.81 -6.80
C GLN A 154 -11.23 17.30 -6.61
N ILE A 155 -10.30 16.73 -5.82
CA ILE A 155 -10.34 15.33 -5.42
C ILE A 155 -11.31 15.21 -4.25
N ASP A 156 -12.46 14.57 -4.48
CA ASP A 156 -13.48 14.37 -3.45
C ASP A 156 -13.51 12.92 -2.95
N PHE A 157 -13.44 12.78 -1.62
CA PHE A 157 -13.62 11.51 -0.92
C PHE A 157 -14.91 11.48 -0.09
N SER A 158 -15.75 12.51 -0.14
CA SER A 158 -16.95 12.65 0.68
C SER A 158 -18.08 11.71 0.24
N HIS A 159 -18.09 11.29 -1.03
CA HIS A 159 -19.20 10.58 -1.65
C HIS A 159 -19.59 9.23 -1.02
N ALA A 160 -18.71 8.58 -0.25
CA ALA A 160 -19.06 7.32 0.42
C ALA A 160 -18.34 7.18 1.78
N PRO A 161 -19.06 7.23 2.93
CA PRO A 161 -18.48 6.88 4.21
C PRO A 161 -18.03 5.42 4.20
N CYS A 162 -17.03 5.09 5.03
CA CYS A 162 -16.58 3.71 5.12
C CYS A 162 -17.70 2.83 5.71
N PRO A 163 -18.00 1.66 5.12
CA PRO A 163 -18.99 0.71 5.65
C PRO A 163 -18.74 0.27 7.10
N CYS A 164 -17.51 0.42 7.61
CA CYS A 164 -17.21 0.15 9.02
C CYS A 164 -17.76 1.20 10.00
N GLY A 165 -18.37 2.29 9.50
CA GLY A 165 -19.00 3.34 10.30
C GLY A 165 -18.04 4.30 11.01
N LYS A 166 -16.73 4.06 10.95
CA LYS A 166 -15.73 4.93 11.57
C LYS A 166 -15.24 6.01 10.61
N VAL A 167 -15.15 7.25 11.09
CA VAL A 167 -14.55 8.38 10.39
C VAL A 167 -13.04 8.18 10.39
N GLY A 168 -12.54 7.47 9.38
CA GLY A 168 -11.17 6.95 9.34
C GLY A 168 -10.18 7.82 8.57
N THR A 169 -10.40 9.14 8.49
CA THR A 169 -9.48 10.07 7.82
C THR A 169 -8.44 10.61 8.81
N GLU A 170 -7.21 10.09 8.71
CA GLU A 170 -6.02 10.62 9.37
C GLU A 170 -4.99 11.01 8.30
N ASP A 171 -3.95 11.76 8.70
CA ASP A 171 -2.83 12.10 7.81
C ASP A 171 -2.18 10.85 7.19
N GLY A 172 -1.70 11.01 5.95
CA GLY A 172 -1.08 9.95 5.15
C GLY A 172 -2.04 8.83 4.73
N SER A 173 -3.36 9.05 4.80
CA SER A 173 -4.37 8.07 4.36
C SER A 173 -4.69 8.18 2.87
N TYR A 174 -4.11 9.16 2.16
CA TYR A 174 -4.40 9.46 0.76
C TYR A 174 -3.27 9.01 -0.14
N PHE A 175 -3.63 8.46 -1.30
CA PHE A 175 -2.69 7.89 -2.25
C PHE A 175 -3.12 8.16 -3.69
N HIS A 176 -2.12 8.40 -4.53
CA HIS A 176 -2.25 8.35 -5.97
C HIS A 176 -1.99 6.91 -6.43
N ILE A 177 -2.81 6.44 -7.37
CA ILE A 177 -2.66 5.13 -7.98
C ILE A 177 -1.72 5.26 -9.17
N GLY A 178 -0.45 4.92 -8.97
CA GLY A 178 0.59 5.10 -9.98
C GLY A 178 0.57 4.02 -11.09
N GLU A 179 1.63 4.02 -11.88
CA GLU A 179 1.86 3.04 -12.94
C GLU A 179 2.48 1.75 -12.39
N VAL A 180 2.24 0.64 -13.10
CA VAL A 180 2.70 -0.71 -12.72
C VAL A 180 4.01 -1.12 -13.40
N ASP A 181 4.40 -0.40 -14.46
CA ASP A 181 5.47 -0.82 -15.37
C ASP A 181 6.84 -0.89 -14.68
N ALA A 182 7.12 0.05 -13.77
CA ALA A 182 8.37 0.08 -13.02
C ALA A 182 8.53 -1.17 -12.13
N TRP A 183 7.45 -1.60 -11.47
CA TRP A 183 7.40 -2.82 -10.68
C TRP A 183 7.52 -4.06 -11.56
N ARG A 184 6.69 -4.14 -12.61
CA ARG A 184 6.61 -5.30 -13.51
C ARG A 184 7.91 -5.58 -14.29
N ARG A 185 8.74 -4.56 -14.51
CA ARG A 185 10.04 -4.69 -15.19
C ARG A 185 11.05 -5.51 -14.39
N ASP A 186 11.14 -5.31 -13.08
CA ASP A 186 12.07 -6.02 -12.20
C ASP A 186 11.53 -6.07 -10.75
N PRO A 187 10.56 -6.95 -10.47
CA PRO A 187 9.97 -7.07 -9.13
C PRO A 187 11.01 -7.38 -8.03
N PRO A 188 11.97 -8.32 -8.22
CA PRO A 188 12.99 -8.58 -7.21
C PRO A 188 13.84 -7.36 -6.86
N ALA A 189 14.35 -6.61 -7.85
CA ALA A 189 15.15 -5.42 -7.56
C ALA A 189 14.33 -4.37 -6.80
N ARG A 190 13.09 -4.12 -7.23
CA ARG A 190 12.19 -3.16 -6.59
C ARG A 190 11.84 -3.56 -5.15
N ALA A 191 11.66 -4.85 -4.87
CA ALA A 191 11.42 -5.34 -3.52
C ALA A 191 12.62 -5.09 -2.59
N VAL A 192 13.83 -5.33 -3.10
CA VAL A 192 15.08 -5.02 -2.38
C VAL A 192 15.21 -3.52 -2.11
N GLU A 193 14.97 -2.67 -3.12
CA GLU A 193 15.00 -1.21 -2.97
C GLU A 193 14.03 -0.71 -1.89
N LEU A 194 12.79 -1.19 -1.89
CA LEU A 194 11.78 -0.82 -0.89
C LEU A 194 12.17 -1.27 0.52
N SER A 195 12.70 -2.47 0.65
CA SER A 195 13.21 -3.01 1.92
C SER A 195 14.39 -2.21 2.47
N LEU A 196 15.30 -1.78 1.59
CA LEU A 196 16.43 -0.92 1.95
C LEU A 196 15.97 0.48 2.35
N ALA A 197 15.09 1.10 1.56
CA ALA A 197 14.53 2.43 1.85
C ALA A 197 13.79 2.48 3.19
N ARG A 198 13.08 1.40 3.54
CA ARG A 198 12.46 1.24 4.87
C ARG A 198 13.50 1.23 5.98
N THR A 199 14.57 0.46 5.80
CA THR A 199 15.66 0.33 6.79
C THR A 199 16.34 1.68 7.01
N MET A 200 16.67 2.40 5.93
CA MET A 200 17.22 3.76 6.00
C MET A 200 16.28 4.73 6.73
N ALA A 201 14.99 4.71 6.42
CA ALA A 201 14.01 5.56 7.09
C ALA A 201 13.80 5.21 8.59
N ALA A 202 13.96 3.95 8.97
CA ALA A 202 13.98 3.55 10.37
C ALA A 202 15.21 4.12 11.10
N SER A 203 16.38 4.06 10.45
CA SER A 203 17.63 4.61 10.99
C SER A 203 17.57 6.13 11.17
N MET A 204 17.07 6.89 10.18
CA MET A 204 16.96 8.36 10.29
C MET A 204 16.11 8.78 11.50
N ARG A 205 14.95 8.15 11.70
CA ARG A 205 14.07 8.43 12.85
C ARG A 205 14.67 8.05 14.19
N TYR A 206 15.61 7.11 14.21
CA TYR A 206 16.34 6.78 15.43
C TYR A 206 17.34 7.88 15.78
N MET A 207 18.04 8.42 14.77
CA MET A 207 18.99 9.52 14.94
C MET A 207 18.30 10.82 15.38
N GLU A 208 17.13 11.14 14.83
CA GLU A 208 16.35 12.35 15.19
C GLU A 208 15.81 12.35 16.64
N LYS A 209 15.77 11.19 17.29
CA LYS A 209 15.27 11.04 18.67
C LYS A 209 16.35 11.13 19.74
N GLN A 210 17.62 11.22 19.35
CA GLN A 210 18.75 11.40 20.28
C GLN A 210 19.05 12.88 20.46
#